data_AF-A0A7V4V1R2-F1
#
_entry.id   AF-A0A7V4V1R2-F1
#
_cell.length_a   1.000
_cell.length_b   1.000
_cell.length_c   1.000
_cell.angle_alpha   90.00
_cell.angle_beta   90.00
_cell.angle_gamma   90.00
#
_symmetry.space_group_name_H-M   'P 1'
#
loop_
_entity.id
_entity.type
_entity.pdbx_description
1 polymer ?
#
loop_
_entity_poly.entity_id
_entity_poly.type
_entity_poly.pdbx_seq_one_letter_code
_entity_poly.pdbx_strand_id
1 'polypeptide(L)' 'MAEEKKEIETTKSEGKSRNCAFCNKVLKRKYWYYRNGKYYCKKKCWKEEQKKAQKNLKGL' A
#
# COMPACT_ATOMS: atom_id res chain seq x y z
N MET A 1 24.59 17.38 -35.02
CA MET A 1 23.11 17.32 -35.06
C MET A 1 22.74 15.95 -34.48
N ALA A 2 22.81 15.71 -33.18
CA ALA A 2 21.95 16.20 -32.09
C ALA A 2 20.47 15.88 -32.34
N GLU A 3 20.04 14.67 -31.99
CA GLU A 3 18.63 14.35 -31.78
C GLU A 3 18.50 13.15 -30.82
N GLU A 4 18.72 13.47 -29.55
CA GLU A 4 18.38 12.64 -28.40
C GLU A 4 16.86 12.65 -28.25
N LYS A 5 16.22 11.51 -28.57
CA LYS A 5 14.78 11.32 -28.44
C LYS A 5 14.54 10.67 -27.07
N LYS A 6 14.30 11.51 -26.07
CA LYS A 6 14.00 11.13 -24.69
C LYS A 6 12.59 10.57 -24.62
N GLU A 7 12.48 9.25 -24.70
CA GLU A 7 11.26 8.49 -24.50
C GLU A 7 10.89 8.54 -23.02
N ILE A 8 10.10 9.54 -22.64
CA ILE A 8 9.42 9.60 -21.35
C ILE A 8 8.41 8.46 -21.30
N GLU A 9 8.86 7.33 -20.77
CA GLU A 9 8.04 6.24 -20.25
C GLU A 9 7.06 6.80 -19.22
N THR A 10 5.93 7.28 -19.72
CA THR A 10 4.78 7.58 -18.89
C THR A 10 4.15 6.22 -18.62
N THR A 11 4.75 5.49 -17.68
CA THR A 11 4.13 4.33 -17.04
C THR A 11 2.90 4.84 -16.31
N LYS A 12 1.82 4.98 -17.09
CA LYS A 12 0.45 5.05 -16.64
C LYS A 12 0.23 3.75 -15.88
N SER A 13 0.59 3.77 -14.61
CA SER A 13 0.29 2.72 -13.66
C SER A 13 -1.22 2.65 -13.62
N GLU A 14 -1.78 1.80 -14.49
CA GLU A 14 -3.13 1.26 -14.39
C GLU A 14 -3.43 1.11 -12.92
N GLY A 15 -4.47 1.81 -12.49
CA GLY A 15 -4.72 2.14 -11.10
C GLY A 15 -4.48 0.93 -10.23
N LYS A 16 -3.31 0.88 -9.58
CA LYS A 16 -3.00 -0.12 -8.56
C LYS A 16 -4.04 0.09 -7.51
N SER A 17 -5.10 -0.70 -7.61
CA SER A 17 -6.15 -0.80 -6.62
C SER A 17 -5.40 -1.05 -5.32
N ARG A 18 -5.29 -0.05 -4.46
CA ARG A 18 -4.55 -0.22 -3.21
C ARG A 18 -5.42 -1.11 -2.36
N ASN A 19 -5.05 -2.37 -2.19
CA ASN A 19 -5.73 -3.27 -1.27
C ASN A 19 -5.29 -2.98 0.16
N CYS A 20 -6.17 -3.24 1.12
CA CYS A 20 -5.82 -3.21 2.54
C CYS A 20 -4.77 -4.29 2.83
N ALA A 21 -3.63 -3.92 3.41
CA ALA A 21 -2.56 -4.86 3.75
C ALA A 21 -2.98 -5.97 4.72
N PHE A 22 -4.04 -5.76 5.51
CA PHE A 22 -4.55 -6.74 6.47
C PHE A 22 -5.68 -7.62 5.91
N CYS A 23 -6.72 -7.02 5.31
CA CYS A 23 -7.92 -7.75 4.89
C CYS A 23 -8.09 -7.85 3.37
N ASN A 24 -7.10 -7.38 2.60
CA ASN A 24 -7.07 -7.37 1.13
C ASN A 24 -8.25 -6.70 0.42
N LYS A 25 -9.15 -6.04 1.15
CA LYS A 25 -10.26 -5.28 0.57
C LYS A 25 -9.73 -4.15 -0.30
N VAL A 26 -10.34 -3.97 -1.48
CA VAL A 26 -10.05 -2.84 -2.38
C VAL A 26 -10.34 -1.53 -1.65
N LEU A 27 -9.34 -0.65 -1.58
CA LEU A 27 -9.48 0.64 -0.92
C LEU A 27 -9.91 1.72 -1.90
N LYS A 28 -11.09 2.30 -1.66
CA LYS A 28 -11.46 3.58 -2.29
C LYS A 28 -10.55 4.67 -1.73
N ARG A 29 -10.09 5.62 -2.57
CA ARG A 29 -9.18 6.72 -2.18
C ARG A 29 -9.59 7.44 -0.89
N LYS A 30 -10.89 7.65 -0.67
CA LYS A 30 -11.45 8.31 0.52
C LYS A 30 -11.13 7.58 1.84
N TYR A 31 -10.93 6.27 1.82
CA TYR A 31 -10.74 5.42 3.01
C TYR A 31 -9.29 4.94 3.16
N TRP A 32 -8.33 5.62 2.53
CA TRP A 32 -6.91 5.29 2.68
C TRP A 32 -6.42 5.63 4.07
N TYR A 33 -6.31 4.62 4.92
CA TYR A 33 -5.62 4.71 6.19
C TYR A 33 -4.18 4.25 5.99
N TYR A 34 -3.26 5.17 5.74
CA TYR A 34 -1.85 4.88 5.51
C TYR A 34 -1.05 4.84 6.82
N ARG A 35 -0.23 3.80 7.02
CA ARG A 35 0.60 3.64 8.22
C ARG A 35 1.77 2.69 7.97
N ASN A 36 2.97 3.01 8.47
CA ASN A 36 4.17 2.17 8.35
C ASN A 36 4.43 1.63 6.92
N GLY A 37 4.29 2.47 5.90
CA GLY A 37 4.50 2.04 4.50
C GLY A 37 3.31 1.32 3.85
N LYS A 38 2.26 0.99 4.60
CA LYS A 38 1.14 0.16 4.14
C LYS A 38 -0.19 0.91 4.16
N TYR A 39 -1.11 0.47 3.30
CA TYR A 39 -2.48 1.00 3.24
C TYR A 39 -3.46 0.06 3.92
N TYR A 40 -4.39 0.62 4.70
CA TYR A 40 -5.45 -0.11 5.38
C TYR A 40 -6.82 0.52 5.13
N CYS A 41 -7.88 -0.26 5.27
CA CYS A 41 -9.26 0.23 5.09
C CYS A 41 -9.81 0.96 6.31
N LYS A 42 -9.24 0.72 7.49
CA LYS A 42 -9.65 1.31 8.75
C LYS A 42 -8.56 1.15 9.80
N LYS A 43 -8.59 2.00 10.83
CA LYS A 43 -7.69 1.95 12.00
C LYS A 43 -7.66 0.57 12.67
N LYS A 44 -8.79 -0.16 12.70
CA LYS A 44 -8.85 -1.53 13.24
C LYS A 44 -7.89 -2.48 12.53
N CYS A 45 -7.87 -2.48 11.19
CA CYS A 45 -7.00 -3.35 10.40
C CYS A 45 -5.50 -3.10 10.66
N TRP A 46 -5.12 -1.83 10.83
CA TRP A 46 -3.75 -1.51 11.24
C TRP A 46 -3.42 -2.04 12.65
N LYS A 47 -4.31 -1.85 13.63
CA LYS A 47 -4.10 -2.37 14.99
C LYS A 47 -4.01 -3.89 15.03
N GLU A 48 -4.82 -4.59 14.24
CA GLU A 48 -4.78 -6.06 14.20
C GLU A 48 -3.49 -6.56 13.55
N GLU A 49 -3.01 -5.89 12.50
CA GLU A 49 -1.70 -6.19 11.92
C GLU A 49 -0.58 -5.95 12.95
N GLN A 50 -0.59 -4.83 13.68
CA GLN A 50 0.39 -4.55 14.74
C GLN A 50 0.34 -5.59 15.86
N LYS A 51 -0.86 -6.04 16.27
CA LYS A 51 -1.01 -7.12 17.25
C LYS A 51 -0.45 -8.44 16.73
N LYS A 52 -0.70 -8.77 15.46
CA LYS A 52 -0.16 -9.98 14.83
C LYS A 52 1.37 -9.90 14.73
N ALA A 53 1.91 -8.75 14.35
CA ALA A 53 3.35 -8.49 14.30
C ALA A 53 3.99 -8.62 15.70
N GLN A 54 3.40 -8.03 16.73
CA GLN A 54 3.90 -8.18 18.11
C GLN A 54 3.81 -9.61 18.65
N LYS A 55 2.74 -10.35 18.34
CA LYS A 55 2.63 -11.76 18.71
C LYS A 55 3.72 -12.61 18.05
N ASN A 56 4.03 -12.31 16.79
CA ASN A 56 5.09 -13.01 16.07
C ASN A 56 6.47 -12.69 16.67
N LEU A 57 6.69 -11.46 17.13
CA LEU A 57 7.94 -11.03 17.77
C LEU A 57 8.16 -11.59 19.19
N LYS A 58 7.08 -11.88 19.93
CA LYS A 58 7.12 -12.39 21.32
C LYS A 58 7.14 -13.92 21.42
N GLY A 59 7.08 -14.62 20.29
CA GLY A 59 7.12 -16.08 20.23
C GLY A 59 8.46 -16.66 19.78
N LEU A 60 9.52 -15.84 19.74
CA LEU A 60 10.90 -16.26 19.46
C LEU A 60 11.67 -16.39 20.77
#